data_AF-A0A2R8CCG9-F1
#
_entry.id   AF-A0A2R8CCG9-F1
#
_cell.length_a   1.000
_cell.length_b   1.000
_cell.length_c   1.000
_cell.angle_alpha   90.00
_cell.angle_beta   90.00
_cell.angle_gamma   90.00
#
_symmetry.space_group_name_H-M   'P 1'
#
loop_
_entity.id
_entity.type
_entity.pdbx_description
1 polymer ?
#
loop_
_entity_poly.entity_id
_entity_poly.type
_entity_poly.pdbx_seq_one_letter_code
_entity_poly.pdbx_strand_id
1 'polypeptide(L)'
;MITSHKRPDEEARKVGADKRIRFTRHLRQAGFGVFGYVTFQAQIDGWKVEQFERTGNVNPSPWVSMRVRPEVTATLALLQKQHLEVIGKEISQSEVLSALVAAGAKAVSLALRRR
;
A
#
# COMPACT_ATOMS: atom_id res chain seq x y z
N MET A 1 1.79 -30.06 14.65
CA MET A 1 0.86 -29.26 15.47
C MET A 1 0.28 -28.15 14.61
N ILE A 2 -1.04 -28.13 14.40
CA ILE A 2 -1.71 -27.07 13.61
C ILE A 2 -2.03 -25.94 14.58
N THR A 3 -1.30 -24.83 14.49
CA THR A 3 -1.60 -23.61 15.25
C THR A 3 -2.92 -23.03 14.75
N SER A 4 -3.99 -23.19 15.54
CA SER A 4 -5.28 -22.52 15.34
C SER A 4 -5.04 -21.00 15.40
N HIS A 5 -4.96 -20.36 14.22
CA HIS A 5 -4.85 -18.91 14.13
C HIS A 5 -6.19 -18.30 14.54
N LYS A 6 -6.32 -17.88 15.81
CA LYS A 6 -7.48 -17.12 16.27
C LYS A 6 -7.54 -15.80 15.50
N ARG A 7 -8.72 -15.47 14.97
CA ARG A 7 -8.95 -14.16 14.34
C ARG A 7 -8.62 -13.05 15.36
N PRO A 8 -8.02 -11.92 14.92
CA PRO A 8 -7.80 -10.78 15.79
C PRO A 8 -9.12 -10.30 16.40
N ASP A 9 -9.06 -9.80 17.64
CA ASP A 9 -10.20 -9.21 18.31
C ASP A 9 -10.77 -8.00 17.53
N GLU A 10 -11.94 -7.54 17.94
CA GLU A 10 -12.64 -6.46 17.24
C GLU A 10 -11.85 -5.14 17.25
N GLU A 11 -11.18 -4.83 18.36
CA GLU A 11 -10.38 -3.62 18.50
C GLU A 11 -9.15 -3.64 17.58
N ALA A 12 -8.40 -4.75 17.54
CA ALA A 12 -7.26 -4.89 16.64
C ALA A 12 -7.70 -4.81 15.17
N ARG A 13 -8.87 -5.36 14.83
CA ARG A 13 -9.44 -5.23 13.47
C ARG A 13 -9.79 -3.79 13.13
N LYS A 14 -10.35 -3.04 14.07
CA LYS A 14 -10.71 -1.62 13.91
C LYS A 14 -9.48 -0.74 13.75
N VAL A 15 -8.46 -0.91 14.62
CA VAL A 15 -7.18 -0.21 14.51
C VAL A 15 -6.52 -0.49 13.15
N GLY A 16 -6.56 -1.75 12.70
CA GLY A 16 -6.08 -2.11 11.36
C GLY A 16 -6.84 -1.42 10.24
N ALA A 17 -8.16 -1.28 10.35
CA ALA A 17 -8.99 -0.59 9.37
C ALA A 17 -8.66 0.91 9.30
N ASP A 18 -8.57 1.58 10.45
CA ASP A 18 -8.25 3.01 10.52
C ASP A 18 -6.86 3.32 9.95
N LYS A 19 -5.86 2.48 10.27
CA LYS A 19 -4.52 2.59 9.70
C LYS A 19 -4.54 2.42 8.17
N ARG A 20 -5.27 1.44 7.64
CA ARG A 20 -5.43 1.24 6.18
C ARG A 20 -6.10 2.44 5.49
N ILE A 21 -7.10 3.06 6.13
CA ILE A 21 -7.80 4.25 5.58
C ILE A 21 -6.85 5.45 5.52
N ARG A 22 -6.19 5.78 6.64
CA ARG A 22 -5.23 6.90 6.71
C ARG A 22 -4.10 6.73 5.68
N PHE A 23 -3.61 5.50 5.54
CA PHE A 23 -2.59 5.13 4.59
C PHE A 23 -3.02 5.32 3.13
N THR A 24 -4.20 4.80 2.76
CA THR A 24 -4.76 4.97 1.40
C THR A 24 -4.90 6.45 1.04
N ARG A 25 -5.29 7.28 2.02
CA ARG A 25 -5.37 8.73 1.86
C ARG A 25 -4.00 9.35 1.58
N HIS A 26 -2.95 8.95 2.30
CA HIS A 26 -1.60 9.45 2.09
C HIS A 26 -1.05 9.07 0.71
N LEU A 27 -1.19 7.81 0.29
CA LEU A 27 -0.72 7.37 -1.02
C LEU A 27 -1.42 8.09 -2.17
N ARG A 28 -2.73 8.37 -2.03
CA ARG A 28 -3.47 9.20 -2.99
C ARG A 28 -2.92 10.62 -3.06
N GLN A 29 -2.66 11.25 -1.92
CA GLN A 29 -2.08 12.60 -1.89
C GLN A 29 -0.71 12.65 -2.57
N ALA A 30 0.16 11.67 -2.30
CA ALA A 30 1.46 11.56 -2.96
C ALA A 30 1.31 11.33 -4.47
N GLY A 31 0.41 10.44 -4.88
CA GLY A 31 0.11 10.19 -6.30
C GLY A 31 -0.40 11.43 -7.03
N PHE A 32 -1.31 12.18 -6.41
CA PHE A 32 -1.79 13.46 -6.95
C PHE A 32 -0.66 14.48 -7.10
N GLY A 33 0.25 14.55 -6.13
CA GLY A 33 1.40 15.46 -6.20
C GLY A 33 2.41 15.10 -7.29
N VAL A 34 2.62 13.81 -7.55
CA VAL A 34 3.62 13.34 -8.54
C VAL A 34 3.07 13.33 -9.96
N PHE A 35 1.84 12.86 -10.14
CA PHE A 35 1.25 12.58 -11.46
C PHE A 35 0.17 13.57 -11.88
N GLY A 36 -0.25 14.46 -10.97
CA GLY A 36 -1.42 15.31 -11.16
C GLY A 36 -2.72 14.56 -10.82
N TYR A 37 -3.68 15.32 -10.28
CA TYR A 37 -4.96 14.77 -9.83
C TYR A 37 -5.71 14.03 -10.95
N VAL A 38 -5.91 14.67 -12.10
CA VAL A 38 -6.73 14.14 -13.20
C VAL A 38 -6.17 12.80 -13.71
N THR A 39 -4.87 12.75 -14.01
CA THR A 39 -4.22 11.56 -14.54
C THR A 39 -4.24 10.41 -13.54
N PHE A 40 -3.94 10.67 -12.28
CA PHE A 40 -3.92 9.62 -11.25
C PHE A 40 -5.33 9.11 -10.94
N GLN A 41 -6.32 10.00 -10.90
CA GLN A 41 -7.71 9.62 -10.65
C GLN A 41 -8.30 8.81 -11.81
N ALA A 42 -7.99 9.18 -13.06
CA ALA A 42 -8.40 8.41 -14.25
C ALA A 42 -7.86 6.97 -14.22
N GLN A 43 -6.64 6.75 -13.75
CA GLN A 43 -6.08 5.40 -13.59
C GLN A 43 -6.80 4.58 -12.51
N ILE A 44 -7.15 5.21 -11.38
CA ILE A 44 -7.95 4.55 -10.33
C ILE A 44 -9.33 4.16 -10.86
N ASP A 45 -9.98 5.06 -11.61
CA ASP A 45 -11.32 4.82 -12.11
C ASP A 45 -11.32 3.80 -13.26
N GLY A 46 -10.32 3.83 -14.14
CA GLY A 46 -10.11 2.78 -15.15
C GLY A 46 -9.93 1.40 -14.51
N TRP A 47 -9.11 1.30 -13.47
CA TRP A 47 -8.92 0.05 -12.72
C TRP A 47 -10.22 -0.46 -12.09
N LYS A 48 -11.07 0.43 -11.54
CA LYS A 48 -12.38 0.06 -10.98
C LYS A 48 -13.32 -0.50 -12.03
N VAL A 49 -13.33 0.11 -13.22
CA VAL A 49 -14.15 -0.35 -14.36
C VAL A 49 -13.69 -1.75 -14.77
N GLU A 50 -12.39 -1.94 -15.02
CA GLU A 50 -11.81 -3.24 -15.38
C GLU A 50 -12.12 -4.31 -14.31
N GLN A 51 -11.99 -3.94 -13.03
CA GLN A 51 -12.29 -4.83 -11.92
C GLN A 51 -13.79 -5.23 -11.89
N PHE A 52 -14.69 -4.27 -12.14
CA PHE A 52 -16.12 -4.53 -12.21
C PHE A 52 -16.48 -5.41 -13.40
N GLU A 53 -15.93 -5.13 -14.59
CA GLU A 53 -16.13 -5.97 -15.78
C GLU A 53 -15.68 -7.41 -15.54
N ARG A 54 -14.55 -7.61 -14.84
CA ARG A 54 -14.01 -8.94 -14.56
C ARG A 54 -14.78 -9.71 -13.48
N THR A 55 -15.28 -9.03 -12.46
CA THR A 55 -15.76 -9.68 -11.23
C THR A 55 -17.22 -9.41 -10.88
N GLY A 56 -17.89 -8.51 -11.61
CA GLY A 56 -19.20 -7.97 -11.27
C GLY A 56 -19.21 -7.12 -9.99
N ASN A 57 -18.04 -6.83 -9.39
CA ASN A 57 -17.93 -6.05 -8.16
C ASN A 57 -16.78 -5.05 -8.22
N VAL A 58 -17.08 -3.78 -7.99
CA VAL A 58 -16.10 -2.69 -7.97
C VAL A 58 -15.18 -2.80 -6.75
N ASN A 59 -15.68 -3.36 -5.65
CA ASN A 59 -14.89 -3.60 -4.46
C ASN A 59 -14.15 -4.93 -4.65
N PRO A 60 -12.81 -4.92 -4.80
CA PRO A 60 -12.06 -6.16 -4.83
C PRO A 60 -12.35 -6.89 -3.52
N SER A 61 -12.67 -8.19 -3.64
CA SER A 61 -12.59 -9.08 -2.49
C SER A 61 -11.23 -8.85 -1.82
N PRO A 62 -11.14 -8.81 -0.47
CA PRO A 62 -9.86 -8.59 0.22
C PRO A 62 -8.78 -9.61 -0.18
N TRP A 63 -9.16 -10.72 -0.82
CA TRP A 63 -8.31 -11.76 -1.40
C TRP A 63 -7.74 -11.45 -2.80
N VAL A 64 -8.28 -10.44 -3.51
CA VAL A 64 -7.73 -9.87 -4.76
C VAL A 64 -6.72 -8.75 -4.44
N SER A 65 -6.39 -8.55 -3.15
CA SER A 65 -5.21 -7.78 -2.78
C SER A 65 -3.97 -8.49 -3.34
N MET A 66 -3.09 -7.71 -3.98
CA MET A 66 -1.81 -8.20 -4.48
C MET A 66 -1.07 -8.83 -3.30
N ARG A 67 -0.97 -10.16 -3.26
CA ARG A 67 -0.20 -10.85 -2.21
C ARG A 67 1.25 -10.38 -2.35
N VAL A 68 1.69 -9.62 -1.37
CA VAL A 68 3.07 -9.15 -1.25
C VAL A 68 3.96 -10.39 -1.17
N ARG A 69 4.88 -10.54 -2.14
CA ARG A 69 5.76 -11.71 -2.21
C ARG A 69 6.61 -11.81 -0.92
N PRO A 70 7.03 -13.01 -0.50
CA PRO A 70 7.82 -13.20 0.72
C PRO A 70 9.05 -12.28 0.80
N GLU A 71 9.72 -12.05 -0.33
CA GLU A 71 10.90 -11.19 -0.44
C GLU A 71 10.58 -9.72 -0.16
N VAL A 72 9.42 -9.25 -0.63
CA VAL A 72 8.96 -7.89 -0.34
C VAL A 72 8.62 -7.78 1.14
N THR A 73 7.94 -8.78 1.73
CA THR A 73 7.63 -8.80 3.17
C THR A 73 8.91 -8.80 4.02
N ALA A 74 9.93 -9.58 3.64
CA ALA A 74 11.23 -9.59 4.30
C ALA A 74 11.93 -8.23 4.21
N THR A 75 11.88 -7.60 3.03
CA THR A 75 12.43 -6.24 2.82
C THR A 75 11.73 -5.21 3.71
N LEU A 76 10.39 -5.26 3.78
CA LEU A 76 9.63 -4.38 4.66
C LEU A 76 10.01 -4.58 6.13
N ALA A 77 10.15 -5.83 6.59
CA ALA A 77 10.54 -6.12 7.96
C ALA A 77 11.96 -5.61 8.30
N LEU A 78 12.93 -5.76 7.40
CA LEU A 78 14.28 -5.23 7.58
C LEU A 78 14.29 -3.70 7.67
N LEU A 79 13.54 -3.03 6.80
CA LEU A 79 13.43 -1.57 6.81
C LEU A 79 12.70 -1.05 8.07
N GLN A 80 11.66 -1.74 8.54
CA GLN A 80 11.00 -1.41 9.81
C GLN A 80 12.00 -1.51 10.98
N LYS A 81 12.80 -2.58 11.02
CA LYS A 81 13.82 -2.78 12.05
C LYS A 81 14.86 -1.66 12.01
N GLN A 82 15.40 -1.34 10.84
CA GLN A 82 16.35 -0.24 10.66
C GLN A 82 15.77 1.12 11.06
N HIS A 83 14.52 1.39 10.68
CA HIS A 83 13.83 2.63 11.07
C HIS A 83 13.70 2.73 12.60
N LEU A 84 13.35 1.64 13.29
CA LEU A 84 13.28 1.61 14.75
C LEU A 84 14.67 1.85 15.38
N GLU A 85 15.71 1.22 14.85
CA GLU A 85 17.08 1.37 15.34
C GLU A 85 17.62 2.80 15.16
N VAL A 86 17.29 3.46 14.04
CA VAL A 86 17.81 4.80 13.71
C VAL A 86 16.96 5.92 14.30
N ILE A 87 15.63 5.81 14.21
CA ILE A 87 14.68 6.89 14.56
C ILE A 87 14.08 6.68 15.96
N GLY A 88 14.19 5.46 16.53
CA GLY A 88 13.62 5.13 17.84
C GLY A 88 12.09 5.06 17.82
N LYS A 89 11.47 4.96 16.64
CA LYS A 89 10.02 4.92 16.46
C LYS A 89 9.61 3.75 15.59
N GLU A 90 8.56 3.06 16.00
CA GLU A 90 7.95 2.02 15.18
C GLU A 90 7.26 2.62 13.96
N ILE A 91 7.35 1.90 12.83
CA ILE A 91 6.67 2.22 11.57
C ILE A 91 5.97 0.96 11.07
N SER A 92 4.77 1.08 10.52
CA SER A 92 4.02 -0.08 10.02
C SER A 92 4.54 -0.57 8.66
N GLN A 93 4.34 -1.86 8.35
CA GLN A 93 4.71 -2.45 7.05
C GLN A 93 4.07 -1.69 5.88
N SER A 94 2.82 -1.26 6.04
CA SER A 94 2.14 -0.42 5.06
C SER A 94 2.90 0.87 4.83
N GLU A 95 3.25 1.62 5.89
CA GLU A 95 3.96 2.89 5.79
C GLU A 95 5.30 2.74 5.07
N VAL A 96 6.07 1.71 5.40
CA VAL A 96 7.32 1.38 4.68
C VAL A 96 7.06 1.11 3.20
N LEU A 97 6.03 0.32 2.88
CA LEU A 97 5.68 0.00 1.48
C LEU A 97 5.29 1.27 0.70
N SER A 98 4.51 2.19 1.29
CA SER A 98 4.23 3.47 0.61
C SER A 98 5.47 4.32 0.42
N ALA A 99 6.35 4.39 1.42
CA ALA A 99 7.57 5.18 1.29
C ALA A 99 8.41 4.66 0.10
N LEU A 100 8.53 3.33 -0.05
CA LEU A 100 9.18 2.71 -1.20
C LEU A 100 8.47 3.02 -2.53
N VAL A 101 7.14 2.92 -2.57
CA VAL A 101 6.35 3.23 -3.78
C VAL A 101 6.50 4.70 -4.16
N ALA A 102 6.42 5.63 -3.21
CA ALA A 102 6.57 7.05 -3.45
C ALA A 102 7.98 7.41 -3.94
N ALA A 103 9.02 6.84 -3.31
CA ALA A 103 10.41 7.01 -3.73
C ALA A 103 10.65 6.46 -5.14
N GLY A 104 10.18 5.25 -5.42
CA GLY A 104 10.29 4.61 -6.74
C GLY A 104 9.54 5.37 -7.83
N ALA A 105 8.30 5.80 -7.56
CA ALA A 105 7.49 6.58 -8.48
C ALA A 105 8.19 7.89 -8.88
N LYS A 106 8.77 8.61 -7.90
CA LYS A 106 9.55 9.82 -8.16
C LYS A 106 10.79 9.54 -9.00
N ALA A 107 11.55 8.49 -8.66
CA ALA A 107 12.77 8.12 -9.37
C ALA A 107 12.49 7.75 -10.83
N VAL A 108 11.47 6.92 -11.08
CA VAL A 108 11.06 6.50 -12.43
C VAL A 108 10.58 7.70 -13.25
N SER A 109 9.72 8.55 -12.68
CA SER A 109 9.23 9.78 -13.35
C SER A 109 10.38 10.70 -13.76
N LEU A 110 11.38 10.89 -12.88
CA LEU A 110 12.56 11.69 -13.19
C LEU A 110 13.40 11.09 -14.32
N ALA A 111 13.58 9.77 -14.31
CA ALA A 111 14.34 9.08 -15.36
C ALA A 111 13.68 9.20 -16.74
N LEU A 112 12.35 9.16 -16.80
CA LEU A 112 11.59 9.31 -18.04
C LEU A 112 11.68 10.72 -18.64
N ARG A 113 11.85 11.76 -17.81
CA ARG A 113 11.99 13.16 -18.27
C ARG A 113 13.38 13.51 -18.79
N ARG A 114 14.37 12.64 -18.59
CA ARG A 114 15.77 12.82 -19.02
C ARG A 114 16.07 12.12 -20.35
N ARG A 115 15.09 11.45 -20.94
CA ARG A 115 15.14 10.88 -22.30
C ARG A 115 14.39 11.81 -23.24
#